data_AF-A0AAN4TIF0-F1
#
_entry.id   AF-A0AAN4TIF0-F1
#
_cell.length_a   1.000
_cell.length_b   1.000
_cell.length_c   1.000
_cell.angle_alpha   90.00
_cell.angle_beta   90.00
_cell.angle_gamma   90.00
#
_symmetry.space_group_name_H-M   'P 1'
#
loop_
_entity.id
_entity.type
_entity.pdbx_description
1 polymer ?
#
loop_
_entity_poly.entity_id
_entity_poly.type
_entity_poly.pdbx_seq_one_letter_code
_entity_poly.pdbx_strand_id
1 'polypeptide(L)'
;MDASLFPFPIAPKCKVANNKELAALLGITTAKLTYYAYHLADDEKYKEFTIKKRNGGDRLIEAPIRGLKDIQESIADILEENYKPRACVFAYVKDRGIVEHAATHIGQRWLLRLDLKDFFHTISFIRIAGILRRSPYNFAEAPAKTTALLCTKGQRLPQGSPASPVISNILCKGLDYKLKALAALNKCYYTRYADDIFISNNGSKFPPSIAIRDEDGSAELSDTLKKIIIDAGFEVNLDKTILRKRSERQLVTGVVVNRKSNVPKELIKSIRAALYAWEQHGLEAAEDYWKRKIDKSNRFDGESPQMKLVLRGKITHVGHVKGYSDGTFLTLVKRLQALDSDYHIDEQKISRTITGEIHIYTEGVTDTKHFQAALRAFQRSGEFAGLNLIFRNSKKTGSSGLKALCENLCETLQRHLTICIFDRDERPIINEMSGSPGNYRDHTNNVFSLIIPTPEFRDPSDLICIEHLYQDAQIYTPDSQGRRLYSKDEFDSLGCHKDNPQLFCRVSKQSLIYDDQVINLQEKKNIALPKNKFADYIFNGAPPFSNVDFSGFRGTFTQIVAIAASYSR
;
A
#
# COMPACT_ATOMS: atom_id res chain seq x y z
N MET A 1 25.07 14.10 29.18
CA MET A 1 24.01 14.20 28.16
C MET A 1 24.47 13.39 26.97
N ASP A 2 23.78 12.29 26.71
CA ASP A 2 24.20 11.22 25.82
C ASP A 2 24.02 11.63 24.35
N ALA A 3 25.11 11.62 23.59
CA ALA A 3 25.17 12.04 22.19
C ALA A 3 24.77 10.94 21.19
N SER A 4 24.20 9.83 21.66
CA SER A 4 23.88 8.63 20.88
C SER A 4 22.50 8.64 20.18
N LEU A 5 21.74 9.74 20.21
CA LEU A 5 20.38 9.83 19.64
C LEU A 5 20.28 10.38 18.20
N PHE A 6 21.40 10.59 17.48
CA PHE A 6 21.37 11.02 16.07
C PHE A 6 21.82 9.90 15.12
N PRO A 7 20.92 9.28 14.35
CA PRO A 7 21.31 8.31 13.34
C PRO A 7 21.68 9.05 12.05
N PHE A 8 22.82 9.73 12.02
CA PHE A 8 23.39 10.19 10.76
C PHE A 8 24.92 10.09 10.77
N PRO A 9 25.48 9.05 10.12
CA PRO A 9 26.77 9.19 9.48
C PRO A 9 26.64 8.85 8.00
N ILE A 10 26.57 9.87 7.14
CA ILE A 10 27.00 9.78 5.74
C ILE A 10 27.60 11.15 5.41
N ALA A 11 28.82 11.17 4.85
CA ALA A 11 29.42 12.37 4.27
C ALA A 11 28.43 13.09 3.32
N PRO A 12 28.53 14.42 3.12
CA PRO A 12 27.70 15.10 2.14
C PRO A 12 27.79 14.42 0.78
N LYS A 13 26.66 13.91 0.26
CA LYS A 13 26.62 13.34 -1.09
C LYS A 13 26.75 14.40 -2.18
N CYS A 14 26.37 15.65 -1.88
CA CYS A 14 26.55 16.79 -2.75
C CYS A 14 27.20 17.91 -1.94
N LYS A 15 28.29 18.49 -2.44
CA LYS A 15 28.95 19.67 -1.87
C LYS A 15 29.40 20.52 -3.04
N VAL A 16 28.96 21.78 -3.07
CA VAL A 16 29.27 22.71 -4.16
C VAL A 16 29.83 23.98 -3.55
N ALA A 17 31.11 24.25 -3.78
CA ALA A 17 31.82 25.36 -3.15
C ALA A 17 31.66 26.69 -3.92
N ASN A 18 31.43 26.63 -5.24
CA ASN A 18 31.34 27.82 -6.10
C ASN A 18 30.49 27.56 -7.35
N ASN A 19 30.22 28.61 -8.12
CA ASN A 19 29.37 28.52 -9.32
C ASN A 19 30.01 27.75 -10.48
N LYS A 20 31.33 27.58 -10.51
CA LYS A 20 32.00 26.75 -11.52
C LYS A 20 31.71 25.28 -11.27
N GLU A 21 31.75 24.84 -10.01
CA GLU A 21 31.33 23.51 -9.61
C GLU A 21 29.82 23.29 -9.83
N LEU A 22 28.99 24.30 -9.57
CA LEU A 22 27.55 24.22 -9.87
C LEU A 22 27.30 24.02 -11.37
N ALA A 23 27.97 24.80 -12.22
CA ALA A 23 27.84 24.66 -13.67
C ALA A 23 28.26 23.27 -14.15
N ALA A 24 29.39 22.75 -13.64
CA ALA A 24 29.86 21.41 -13.94
C ALA A 24 28.87 20.33 -13.48
N LEU A 25 28.32 20.45 -12.28
CA LEU A 25 27.31 19.55 -11.73
C LEU A 25 26.03 19.51 -12.58
N LEU A 26 25.64 20.66 -13.14
CA LEU A 26 24.48 20.79 -14.03
C LEU A 26 24.78 20.45 -15.50
N GLY A 27 26.02 20.07 -15.83
CA GLY A 27 26.41 19.75 -17.20
C GLY A 27 26.36 20.95 -18.16
N ILE A 28 26.53 22.17 -17.67
CA ILE A 28 26.49 23.41 -18.47
C ILE A 28 27.75 24.26 -18.28
N THR A 29 27.98 25.21 -19.19
CA THR A 29 29.07 26.18 -19.04
C THR A 29 28.73 27.22 -17.97
N THR A 30 29.76 27.77 -17.31
CA THR A 30 29.59 28.90 -16.38
C THR A 30 28.95 30.11 -17.06
N ALA A 31 29.24 30.35 -18.34
CA ALA A 31 28.60 31.42 -19.12
C ALA A 31 27.08 31.21 -19.24
N LYS A 32 26.63 29.98 -19.55
CA LYS A 32 25.20 29.64 -19.62
C LYS A 32 24.54 29.77 -18.25
N LEU A 33 25.18 29.29 -17.18
CA LEU A 33 24.70 29.44 -15.81
C LEU A 33 24.50 30.92 -15.45
N THR A 34 25.53 31.75 -15.69
CA THR A 34 25.51 33.18 -15.40
C THR A 34 24.44 33.91 -16.21
N TYR A 35 24.28 33.56 -17.49
CA TYR A 35 23.25 34.13 -18.35
C TYR A 35 21.85 33.94 -17.77
N TYR A 36 21.46 32.69 -17.47
CA TYR A 36 20.12 32.40 -16.92
C TYR A 36 19.92 32.92 -15.50
N ALA A 37 20.96 32.92 -14.66
CA ALA A 37 20.82 33.34 -13.27
C ALA A 37 20.80 34.87 -13.11
N TYR A 38 21.58 35.61 -13.91
CA TYR A 38 21.87 37.03 -13.65
C TYR A 38 21.58 37.99 -14.81
N HIS A 39 21.58 37.54 -16.06
CA HIS A 39 21.40 38.44 -17.21
C HIS A 39 20.00 38.38 -17.81
N LEU A 40 19.40 37.19 -17.90
CA LEU A 40 18.05 37.04 -18.42
C LEU A 40 17.05 37.55 -17.38
N ALA A 41 16.12 38.42 -17.78
CA ALA A 41 15.09 38.92 -16.87
C ALA A 41 14.08 37.81 -16.53
N ASP A 42 13.44 37.90 -15.37
CA ASP A 42 12.47 36.89 -14.92
C ASP A 42 11.26 36.74 -15.86
N ASP A 43 10.82 37.81 -16.52
CA ASP A 43 9.72 37.76 -17.50
C ASP A 43 10.11 37.12 -18.83
N GLU A 44 11.41 37.08 -19.13
CA GLU A 44 11.94 36.37 -20.30
C GLU A 44 12.20 34.89 -20.00
N LYS A 45 12.36 34.53 -18.72
CA LYS A 45 12.56 33.15 -18.26
C LYS A 45 11.30 32.30 -18.30
N TYR A 46 10.13 32.90 -18.16
CA TYR A 46 8.85 32.19 -17.99
C TYR A 46 7.77 32.73 -18.91
N LYS A 47 7.00 31.82 -19.52
CA LYS A 47 5.75 32.13 -20.21
C LYS A 47 4.59 31.98 -19.23
N GLU A 48 3.80 33.03 -19.09
CA GLU A 48 2.64 33.06 -18.22
C GLU A 48 1.34 32.79 -18.98
N PHE A 49 0.46 31.99 -18.38
CA PHE A 49 -0.91 31.81 -18.84
C PHE A 49 -1.81 31.37 -17.69
N THR A 50 -3.12 31.54 -17.84
CA THR A 50 -4.10 31.15 -16.82
C THR A 50 -4.89 29.93 -17.24
N ILE A 51 -5.22 29.09 -16.26
CA ILE A 51 -6.18 27.98 -16.44
C ILE A 51 -7.27 28.10 -15.37
N LYS A 52 -8.55 27.87 -15.71
CA LYS A 52 -9.59 27.90 -14.67
C LYS A 52 -9.44 26.71 -13.72
N LYS A 53 -9.52 26.98 -12.43
CA LYS A 53 -9.70 26.01 -11.36
C LYS A 53 -11.07 25.35 -11.52
N ARG A 54 -11.23 24.16 -10.92
CA ARG A 54 -12.51 23.44 -10.90
C ARG A 54 -13.66 24.23 -10.26
N ASN A 55 -13.34 25.17 -9.38
CA ASN A 55 -14.30 26.06 -8.71
C ASN A 55 -14.50 27.40 -9.45
N GLY A 56 -13.96 27.58 -10.65
CA GLY A 56 -14.18 28.75 -11.50
C GLY A 56 -13.15 29.89 -11.37
N GLY A 57 -12.35 29.93 -10.30
CA GLY A 57 -11.26 30.91 -10.18
C GLY A 57 -10.08 30.64 -11.11
N ASP A 58 -9.16 31.60 -11.29
CA ASP A 58 -7.99 31.41 -12.16
C ASP A 58 -6.78 30.82 -11.42
N ARG A 59 -6.00 30.00 -12.14
CA ARG A 59 -4.67 29.53 -11.72
C ARG A 59 -3.64 30.04 -12.72
N LEU A 60 -2.75 30.89 -12.25
CA LEU A 60 -1.56 31.31 -12.97
C LEU A 60 -0.60 30.14 -13.11
N ILE A 61 -0.15 29.88 -14.34
CA ILE A 61 0.92 28.94 -14.67
C ILE A 61 2.07 29.75 -15.26
N GLU A 62 3.27 29.48 -14.76
CA GLU A 62 4.54 30.11 -15.13
C GLU A 62 5.46 29.01 -15.67
N ALA A 63 5.38 28.77 -16.97
CA ALA A 63 6.14 27.71 -17.63
C ALA A 63 7.53 28.22 -18.04
N PRO A 64 8.63 27.61 -17.58
CA PRO A 64 9.98 28.04 -17.96
C PRO A 64 10.22 27.83 -19.46
N ILE A 65 11.02 28.71 -20.07
CA ILE A 65 11.50 28.49 -21.45
C ILE A 65 12.39 27.26 -21.52
N ARG A 66 12.45 26.61 -22.69
CA ARG A 66 13.12 25.30 -22.89
C ARG A 66 14.50 25.23 -22.24
N GLY A 67 15.39 26.19 -22.51
CA GLY A 67 16.74 26.15 -21.97
C GLY A 67 16.83 26.30 -20.44
N LEU A 68 15.90 27.02 -19.80
CA LEU A 68 15.81 27.07 -18.33
C LEU A 68 15.16 25.81 -17.78
N LYS A 69 14.16 25.25 -18.49
CA LYS A 69 13.50 24.01 -18.13
C LYS A 69 14.51 22.86 -18.02
N ASP A 70 15.39 22.71 -19.01
CA ASP A 70 16.44 21.68 -19.01
C ASP A 70 17.38 21.81 -17.78
N ILE A 71 17.72 23.05 -17.41
CA ILE A 71 18.53 23.33 -16.20
C ILE A 71 17.76 22.96 -14.93
N GLN A 72 16.49 23.32 -14.85
CA GLN A 72 15.64 23.03 -13.70
C GLN A 72 15.33 21.53 -13.55
N GLU A 73 15.23 20.77 -14.65
CA GLU A 73 15.14 19.30 -14.62
C GLU A 73 16.43 18.71 -14.04
N SER A 74 17.60 19.18 -14.50
CA SER A 74 18.90 18.74 -13.94
C SER A 74 19.01 19.05 -12.44
N ILE A 75 18.56 20.24 -12.01
CA ILE A 75 18.47 20.60 -10.59
C ILE A 75 17.53 19.64 -9.85
N ALA A 76 16.35 19.36 -10.41
CA ALA A 76 15.37 18.48 -9.78
C ALA A 76 15.96 17.08 -9.54
N ASP A 77 16.62 16.50 -10.54
CA ASP A 77 17.24 15.18 -10.45
C ASP A 77 18.30 15.11 -9.33
N ILE A 78 19.20 16.09 -9.28
CA ILE A 78 20.22 16.19 -8.21
C ILE A 78 19.57 16.29 -6.83
N LEU A 79 18.48 17.07 -6.72
CA LEU A 79 17.76 17.22 -5.46
C LEU A 79 17.05 15.92 -5.06
N GLU A 80 16.40 15.23 -6.00
CA GLU A 80 15.67 13.99 -5.76
C GLU A 80 16.60 12.85 -5.33
N GLU A 81 17.75 12.68 -5.98
CA GLU A 81 18.75 11.66 -5.62
C GLU A 81 19.25 11.77 -4.17
N ASN A 82 19.25 13.00 -3.65
CA ASN A 82 19.75 13.33 -2.31
C ASN A 82 18.63 13.55 -1.30
N TYR A 83 17.36 13.48 -1.72
CA TYR A 83 16.20 13.60 -0.86
C TYR A 83 15.64 12.21 -0.52
N LYS A 84 15.42 11.95 0.77
CA LYS A 84 14.66 10.78 1.24
C LYS A 84 13.27 11.22 1.70
N PRO A 85 12.21 11.03 0.90
CA PRO A 85 10.85 11.40 1.29
C PRO A 85 10.38 10.65 2.53
N ARG A 86 9.72 11.36 3.46
CA ARG A 86 9.06 10.72 4.61
C ARG A 86 7.89 9.85 4.13
N ALA A 87 7.57 8.78 4.85
CA ALA A 87 6.48 7.85 4.49
C ALA A 87 5.08 8.52 4.44
N CYS A 88 4.89 9.67 5.09
CA CYS A 88 3.63 10.42 5.08
C CYS A 88 3.48 11.38 3.87
N VAL A 89 4.49 11.49 3.00
CA VAL A 89 4.48 12.38 1.83
C VAL A 89 4.19 11.56 0.57
N PHE A 90 3.18 11.95 -0.20
CA PHE A 90 2.73 11.18 -1.36
C PHE A 90 2.91 11.92 -2.69
N ALA A 91 2.63 13.22 -2.75
CA ALA A 91 2.79 13.98 -4.00
C ALA A 91 4.25 14.06 -4.44
N TYR A 92 4.48 13.94 -5.75
CA TYR A 92 5.79 14.10 -6.38
C TYR A 92 6.84 13.12 -5.85
N VAL A 93 6.41 11.94 -5.42
CA VAL A 93 7.29 10.87 -4.99
C VAL A 93 7.06 9.68 -5.91
N LYS A 94 8.16 9.18 -6.48
CA LYS A 94 8.13 7.98 -7.33
C LYS A 94 7.42 6.83 -6.60
N ASP A 95 6.56 6.13 -7.33
CA ASP A 95 5.77 4.98 -6.87
C ASP A 95 4.78 5.29 -5.73
N ARG A 96 4.40 6.56 -5.53
CA ARG A 96 3.33 6.97 -4.60
C ARG A 96 2.26 7.77 -5.33
N GLY A 97 1.10 7.16 -5.53
CA GLY A 97 -0.05 7.78 -6.17
C GLY A 97 -1.19 8.09 -5.21
N ILE A 98 -2.35 8.37 -5.80
CA ILE A 98 -3.59 8.67 -5.07
C ILE A 98 -4.12 7.46 -4.30
N VAL A 99 -3.88 6.24 -4.80
CA VAL A 99 -4.39 5.00 -4.19
C VAL A 99 -3.58 4.68 -2.95
N GLU A 100 -2.25 4.76 -3.02
CA GLU A 100 -1.35 4.57 -1.88
C GLU A 100 -1.61 5.64 -0.80
N HIS A 101 -1.90 6.87 -1.22
CA HIS A 101 -2.26 7.94 -0.30
C HIS A 101 -3.58 7.67 0.41
N ALA A 102 -4.62 7.31 -0.35
CA ALA A 102 -5.94 6.99 0.17
C ALA A 102 -5.93 5.81 1.14
N ALA A 103 -5.10 4.79 0.89
CA ALA A 103 -5.00 3.57 1.70
C ALA A 103 -4.80 3.84 3.20
N THR A 104 -4.04 4.89 3.54
CA THR A 104 -3.78 5.27 4.96
C THR A 104 -5.06 5.68 5.71
N HIS A 105 -6.08 6.15 4.98
CA HIS A 105 -7.29 6.76 5.54
C HIS A 105 -8.55 5.91 5.34
N ILE A 106 -8.42 4.71 4.77
CA ILE A 106 -9.56 3.84 4.52
C ILE A 106 -10.22 3.42 5.85
N GLY A 107 -11.56 3.47 5.87
CA GLY A 107 -12.40 2.97 6.96
C GLY A 107 -12.43 3.85 8.21
N GLN A 108 -11.73 4.99 8.21
CA GLN A 108 -11.58 5.85 9.40
C GLN A 108 -12.90 6.56 9.75
N ARG A 109 -13.22 6.63 11.05
CA ARG A 109 -14.44 7.32 11.52
C ARG A 109 -14.45 8.81 11.20
N TRP A 110 -13.28 9.44 11.18
CA TRP A 110 -13.12 10.87 10.97
C TRP A 110 -11.98 11.15 9.99
N LEU A 111 -12.18 12.14 9.12
CA LEU A 111 -11.19 12.63 8.18
C LEU A 111 -11.22 14.16 8.15
N LEU A 112 -10.16 14.79 8.64
CA LEU A 112 -9.85 16.20 8.46
C LEU A 112 -9.03 16.36 7.18
N ARG A 113 -9.46 17.29 6.33
CA ARG A 113 -8.68 17.81 5.20
C ARG A 113 -8.44 19.30 5.42
N LEU A 114 -7.22 19.75 5.18
CA LEU A 114 -6.85 21.17 5.12
C LEU A 114 -5.92 21.41 3.93
N ASP A 115 -5.94 22.64 3.40
CA ASP A 115 -5.24 23.08 2.18
C ASP A 115 -4.34 24.27 2.55
N LEU A 116 -3.10 24.28 2.08
CA LEU A 116 -2.18 25.41 2.32
C LEU A 116 -2.38 26.49 1.26
N LYS A 117 -2.61 27.73 1.70
CA LYS A 117 -2.85 28.87 0.83
C LYS A 117 -1.58 29.25 0.05
N ASP A 118 -1.75 29.44 -1.26
CA ASP A 118 -0.71 29.86 -2.20
C ASP A 118 0.62 29.10 -2.05
N PHE A 119 0.52 27.80 -1.79
CA PHE A 119 1.61 26.93 -1.32
C PHE A 119 2.97 27.15 -2.01
N PHE A 120 3.01 27.11 -3.35
CA PHE A 120 4.25 27.35 -4.10
C PHE A 120 4.74 28.78 -3.96
N HIS A 121 3.84 29.77 -4.10
CA HIS A 121 4.20 31.18 -4.06
C HIS A 121 4.69 31.64 -2.68
N THR A 122 4.31 30.94 -1.60
CA THR A 122 4.79 31.18 -0.24
C THR A 122 6.24 30.68 -0.02
N ILE A 123 6.76 29.84 -0.92
CA ILE A 123 8.16 29.39 -0.87
C ILE A 123 9.05 30.44 -1.52
N SER A 124 9.83 31.14 -0.70
CA SER A 124 10.69 32.23 -1.15
C SER A 124 12.11 31.78 -1.52
N PHE A 125 12.76 32.59 -2.35
CA PHE A 125 14.18 32.52 -2.69
C PHE A 125 15.08 32.26 -1.49
N ILE A 126 14.88 33.02 -0.39
CA ILE A 126 15.70 32.94 0.82
C ILE A 126 15.58 31.55 1.46
N ARG A 127 14.37 30.96 1.48
CA ARG A 127 14.14 29.63 2.05
C ARG A 127 14.83 28.55 1.22
N ILE A 128 14.79 28.68 -0.11
CA ILE A 128 15.45 27.75 -1.05
C ILE A 128 16.97 27.84 -0.86
N ALA A 129 17.56 29.03 -0.90
CA ALA A 129 18.99 29.22 -0.67
C ALA A 129 19.41 28.71 0.72
N GLY A 130 18.58 28.98 1.75
CA GLY A 130 18.83 28.53 3.11
C GLY A 130 18.85 27.01 3.28
N ILE A 131 17.92 26.28 2.64
CA ILE A 131 17.85 24.81 2.76
C ILE A 131 18.98 24.12 1.98
N LEU A 132 19.39 24.67 0.83
CA LEU A 132 20.51 24.13 0.05
C LEU A 132 21.86 24.25 0.77
N ARG A 133 22.00 25.20 1.68
CA ARG A 133 23.20 25.34 2.54
C ARG A 133 23.28 24.30 3.66
N ARG A 134 22.21 23.52 3.89
CA ARG A 134 22.15 22.51 4.96
C ARG A 134 22.41 21.11 4.40
N SER A 135 22.72 20.17 5.28
CA SER A 135 22.81 18.76 4.92
C SER A 135 21.47 18.24 4.37
N PRO A 136 21.48 17.42 3.30
CA PRO A 136 22.64 16.78 2.66
C PRO A 136 23.34 17.58 1.55
N TYR A 137 22.83 18.76 1.17
CA TYR A 137 23.27 19.50 -0.02
C TYR A 137 24.51 20.38 0.22
N ASN A 138 24.64 21.01 1.39
CA ASN A 138 25.84 21.73 1.82
C ASN A 138 26.46 22.67 0.75
N PHE A 139 25.63 23.38 -0.02
CA PHE A 139 26.11 24.38 -0.97
C PHE A 139 26.71 25.57 -0.21
N ALA A 140 27.80 26.13 -0.74
CA ALA A 140 28.25 27.45 -0.33
C ALA A 140 27.20 28.51 -0.67
N GLU A 141 27.33 29.71 -0.09
CA GLU A 141 26.32 30.75 -0.23
C GLU A 141 26.05 31.15 -1.70
N ALA A 142 27.10 31.34 -2.49
CA ALA A 142 26.99 31.71 -3.90
C ALA A 142 26.19 30.67 -4.72
N PRO A 143 26.59 29.38 -4.80
CA PRO A 143 25.84 28.39 -5.58
C PRO A 143 24.44 28.12 -5.03
N ALA A 144 24.20 28.25 -3.72
CA ALA A 144 22.86 28.16 -3.16
C ALA A 144 21.94 29.30 -3.66
N LYS A 145 22.45 30.53 -3.68
CA LYS A 145 21.72 31.69 -4.23
C LYS A 145 21.52 31.55 -5.74
N THR A 146 22.53 31.14 -6.50
CA THR A 146 22.41 30.93 -7.95
C THR A 146 21.37 29.87 -8.28
N THR A 147 21.37 28.74 -7.57
CA THR A 147 20.36 27.69 -7.74
C THR A 147 18.97 28.22 -7.41
N ALA A 148 18.83 28.99 -6.33
CA ALA A 148 17.55 29.60 -5.96
C ALA A 148 17.07 30.60 -7.03
N LEU A 149 17.95 31.43 -7.61
CA LEU A 149 17.60 32.35 -8.71
C LEU A 149 17.09 31.60 -9.94
N LEU A 150 17.71 30.47 -10.28
CA LEU A 150 17.28 29.64 -11.41
C LEU A 150 15.92 29.01 -11.18
N CYS A 151 15.53 28.74 -9.93
CA CYS A 151 14.28 28.07 -9.59
C CYS A 151 13.14 29.00 -9.17
N THR A 152 13.36 30.32 -9.12
CA THR A 152 12.33 31.29 -8.72
C THR A 152 11.92 32.21 -9.86
N LYS A 153 10.69 32.74 -9.77
CA LYS A 153 10.23 33.91 -10.51
C LYS A 153 9.74 34.94 -9.49
N GLY A 154 10.22 36.18 -9.54
CA GLY A 154 9.79 37.21 -8.59
C GLY A 154 10.08 36.83 -7.13
N GLN A 155 11.22 36.16 -6.90
CA GLN A 155 11.65 35.62 -5.59
C GLN A 155 10.75 34.55 -4.96
N ARG A 156 9.80 33.98 -5.71
CA ARG A 156 8.94 32.87 -5.26
C ARG A 156 9.03 31.66 -6.20
N LEU A 157 8.64 30.50 -5.70
CA LEU A 157 8.63 29.27 -6.48
C LEU A 157 7.46 29.29 -7.49
N PRO A 158 7.71 29.12 -8.81
CA PRO A 158 6.66 29.22 -9.82
C PRO A 158 5.87 27.92 -9.99
N GLN A 159 4.60 28.05 -10.39
CA GLN A 159 3.76 26.91 -10.78
C GLN A 159 4.00 26.55 -12.24
N GLY A 160 4.77 25.49 -12.52
CA GLY A 160 5.10 25.05 -13.88
C GLY A 160 6.57 24.68 -14.06
N SER A 161 7.43 25.03 -13.10
CA SER A 161 8.83 24.59 -13.08
C SER A 161 8.95 23.11 -12.66
N PRO A 162 9.81 22.32 -13.32
CA PRO A 162 10.12 20.95 -12.94
C PRO A 162 10.87 20.84 -11.59
N ALA A 163 11.54 21.89 -11.12
CA ALA A 163 12.22 21.89 -9.82
C ALA A 163 11.28 22.19 -8.64
N SER A 164 10.15 22.88 -8.88
CA SER A 164 9.20 23.27 -7.83
C SER A 164 8.66 22.09 -7.00
N PRO A 165 8.25 20.95 -7.59
CA PRO A 165 7.76 19.79 -6.86
C PRO A 165 8.72 19.29 -5.77
N VAL A 166 9.96 18.96 -6.13
CA VAL A 166 10.96 18.42 -5.19
C VAL A 166 11.37 19.45 -4.13
N ILE A 167 11.57 20.72 -4.53
CA ILE A 167 11.91 21.82 -3.60
C ILE A 167 10.84 21.96 -2.52
N SER A 168 9.56 21.93 -2.91
CA SER A 168 8.45 22.04 -1.97
C SER A 168 8.44 20.90 -0.94
N ASN A 169 8.70 19.66 -1.38
CA ASN A 169 8.78 18.49 -0.50
C ASN A 169 9.99 18.53 0.45
N ILE A 170 11.14 19.04 0.01
CA ILE A 170 12.32 19.23 0.85
C ILE A 170 12.01 20.25 1.97
N LEU A 171 11.40 21.39 1.62
CA LEU A 171 11.09 22.45 2.58
C LEU A 171 10.03 22.02 3.61
N CYS A 172 9.04 21.23 3.20
CA CYS A 172 8.00 20.72 4.10
C CYS A 172 8.51 19.62 5.06
N LYS A 173 9.75 19.13 4.96
CA LYS A 173 10.27 18.05 5.82
C LYS A 173 10.14 18.34 7.32
N GLY A 174 10.33 19.60 7.72
CA GLY A 174 10.17 20.06 9.10
C GLY A 174 8.71 20.16 9.54
N LEU A 175 7.84 20.66 8.65
CA LEU A 175 6.38 20.69 8.84
C LEU A 175 5.84 19.27 9.05
N ASP A 176 6.18 18.35 8.14
CA ASP A 176 5.74 16.95 8.18
C ASP A 176 6.17 16.23 9.45
N TYR A 177 7.36 16.56 9.98
CA TYR A 177 7.82 16.00 11.24
C TYR A 177 6.93 16.42 12.41
N LYS A 178 6.70 17.73 12.56
CA LYS A 178 5.90 18.30 13.66
C LYS A 178 4.44 17.87 13.58
N LEU A 179 3.84 17.92 12.39
CA LEU A 179 2.44 17.51 12.18
C LEU A 179 2.24 16.01 12.42
N LYS A 180 3.16 15.17 11.94
CA LYS A 180 3.11 13.73 12.22
C LYS A 180 3.24 13.43 13.72
N ALA A 181 4.12 14.15 14.44
CA ALA A 181 4.26 14.00 15.88
C ALA A 181 2.98 14.40 16.62
N LEU A 182 2.39 15.56 16.27
CA LEU A 182 1.12 16.02 16.83
C LEU A 182 -0.01 15.01 16.55
N ALA A 183 -0.10 14.48 15.34
CA ALA A 183 -1.09 13.46 14.98
C ALA A 183 -0.89 12.18 15.80
N ALA A 184 0.33 11.69 15.94
CA ALA A 184 0.65 10.48 16.70
C ALA A 184 0.26 10.60 18.18
N LEU A 185 0.56 11.75 18.82
CA LEU A 185 0.15 12.03 20.20
C LEU A 185 -1.37 11.95 20.41
N ASN A 186 -2.13 12.27 19.36
CA ASN A 186 -3.59 12.27 19.38
C ASN A 186 -4.21 11.00 18.75
N LYS A 187 -3.41 9.94 18.53
CA LYS A 187 -3.84 8.68 17.91
C LYS A 187 -4.47 8.89 16.52
N CYS A 188 -3.93 9.83 15.76
CA CYS A 188 -4.32 10.15 14.40
C CYS A 188 -3.26 9.68 13.39
N TYR A 189 -3.70 9.40 12.17
CA TYR A 189 -2.83 9.23 11.01
C TYR A 189 -2.70 10.55 10.26
N TYR A 190 -1.48 10.89 9.84
CA TYR A 190 -1.17 12.11 9.08
C TYR A 190 -0.55 11.75 7.73
N THR A 191 -1.03 12.42 6.67
CA THR A 191 -0.42 12.37 5.34
C THR A 191 -0.49 13.74 4.65
N ARG A 192 0.40 13.97 3.69
CA ARG A 192 0.44 15.18 2.85
C ARG A 192 0.58 14.83 1.38
N TYR A 193 -0.21 15.51 0.55
CA TYR A 193 -0.15 15.47 -0.91
C TYR A 193 -0.03 16.89 -1.43
N ALA A 194 1.20 17.33 -1.67
CA ALA A 194 1.53 18.73 -2.00
C ALA A 194 1.05 19.69 -0.90
N ASP A 195 0.09 20.55 -1.22
CA ASP A 195 -0.58 21.52 -0.36
C ASP A 195 -1.73 20.93 0.47
N ASP A 196 -2.32 19.82 0.03
CA ASP A 196 -3.37 19.12 0.75
C ASP A 196 -2.77 18.28 1.90
N ILE A 197 -3.29 18.47 3.11
CA ILE A 197 -2.96 17.73 4.32
C ILE A 197 -4.20 16.97 4.80
N PHE A 198 -4.00 15.71 5.20
CA PHE A 198 -5.05 14.84 5.71
C PHE A 198 -4.70 14.29 7.09
N ILE A 199 -5.64 14.38 8.02
CA ILE A 199 -5.54 13.80 9.36
C ILE A 199 -6.78 12.94 9.61
N SER A 200 -6.61 11.66 9.91
CA SER A 200 -7.74 10.76 10.19
C SER A 200 -7.62 10.05 11.52
N ASN A 201 -8.77 9.66 12.07
CA ASN A 201 -8.86 9.00 13.37
C ASN A 201 -10.07 8.05 13.41
N ASN A 202 -9.94 6.96 14.17
CA ASN A 202 -11.00 5.96 14.33
C ASN A 202 -11.70 6.01 15.70
N GLY A 203 -11.50 7.08 16.47
CA GLY A 203 -12.13 7.30 17.76
C GLY A 203 -13.63 7.61 17.64
N SER A 204 -14.35 7.49 18.75
CA SER A 204 -15.76 7.91 18.83
C SER A 204 -15.93 9.41 18.60
N LYS A 205 -14.98 10.22 19.07
CA LYS A 205 -14.89 11.67 18.84
C LYS A 205 -13.56 11.99 18.17
N PHE A 206 -13.54 12.99 17.30
CA PHE A 206 -12.29 13.53 16.77
C PHE A 206 -11.57 14.34 17.86
N PRO A 207 -10.22 14.26 17.98
CA PRO A 207 -9.50 14.97 19.04
C PRO A 207 -9.61 16.51 18.93
N PRO A 208 -10.17 17.23 19.92
CA PRO A 208 -10.27 18.68 19.91
C PRO A 208 -8.91 19.39 19.92
N SER A 209 -7.88 18.72 20.42
CA SER A 209 -6.47 19.14 20.34
C SER A 209 -5.94 19.26 18.90
N ILE A 210 -6.66 18.72 17.90
CA ILE A 210 -6.36 18.86 16.48
C ILE A 210 -7.33 19.84 15.83
N ALA A 211 -8.63 19.54 15.89
CA ALA A 211 -9.67 20.39 15.32
C ALA A 211 -11.04 20.09 15.95
N ILE A 212 -11.95 21.07 15.86
CA ILE A 212 -13.35 20.97 16.26
C ILE A 212 -14.20 21.09 14.99
N ARG A 213 -15.26 20.29 14.87
CA ARG A 213 -16.15 20.30 13.71
C ARG A 213 -17.36 21.21 13.98
N ASP A 214 -17.69 22.05 13.02
CA ASP A 214 -18.94 22.83 13.01
C ASP A 214 -20.11 22.02 12.44
N GLU A 215 -21.32 22.56 12.44
CA GLU A 215 -22.52 21.82 11.99
C GLU A 215 -22.47 21.45 10.49
N ASP A 216 -22.06 22.40 9.65
CA ASP A 216 -21.94 22.28 8.19
C ASP A 216 -20.76 21.38 7.73
N GLY A 217 -19.85 21.05 8.66
CA GLY A 217 -18.67 20.25 8.44
C GLY A 217 -17.38 21.02 8.18
N SER A 218 -17.39 22.36 8.27
CA SER A 218 -16.16 23.11 8.45
C SER A 218 -15.47 22.69 9.75
N ALA A 219 -14.19 23.02 9.87
CA ALA A 219 -13.44 22.70 11.07
C ALA A 219 -12.58 23.86 11.54
N GLU A 220 -12.70 24.17 12.82
CA GLU A 220 -11.81 25.06 13.52
C GLU A 220 -10.55 24.30 13.96
N LEU A 221 -9.40 24.71 13.45
CA LEU A 221 -8.12 24.11 13.82
C LEU A 221 -7.63 24.59 15.19
N SER A 222 -6.99 23.70 15.95
CA SER A 222 -6.38 24.08 17.23
C SER A 222 -5.21 25.05 17.04
N ASP A 223 -4.94 25.88 18.06
CA ASP A 223 -3.83 26.85 18.03
C ASP A 223 -2.47 26.18 17.87
N THR A 224 -2.30 24.97 18.43
CA THR A 224 -1.07 24.20 18.26
C THR A 224 -0.85 23.81 16.81
N LEU A 225 -1.90 23.35 16.12
CA LEU A 225 -1.82 22.97 14.71
C LEU A 225 -1.56 24.19 13.83
N LYS A 226 -2.30 25.29 14.04
CA LYS A 226 -2.11 26.57 13.34
C LYS A 226 -0.69 27.09 13.54
N LYS A 227 -0.17 27.10 14.77
CA LYS A 227 1.18 27.56 15.10
C LYS A 227 2.25 26.75 14.36
N ILE A 228 2.14 25.42 14.30
CA ILE A 228 3.11 24.59 13.56
C ILE A 228 3.17 24.98 12.07
N ILE A 229 2.02 25.28 11.45
CA ILE A 229 1.93 25.67 10.05
C ILE A 229 2.51 27.08 9.83
N ILE A 230 2.16 28.03 10.71
CA ILE A 230 2.67 29.41 10.67
C ILE A 230 4.19 29.45 10.90
N ASP A 231 4.70 28.72 11.89
CA ASP A 231 6.14 28.62 12.18
C ASP A 231 6.92 27.96 11.01
N ALA A 232 6.25 27.15 10.19
CA ALA A 232 6.80 26.60 8.96
C ALA A 232 6.71 27.58 7.77
N GLY A 233 6.18 28.79 7.98
CA GLY A 233 6.02 29.83 6.98
C GLY A 233 4.91 29.51 5.97
N PHE A 234 3.77 28.98 6.42
CA PHE A 234 2.60 28.73 5.58
C PHE A 234 1.33 29.26 6.27
N GLU A 235 0.26 29.43 5.48
CA GLU A 235 -1.07 29.81 5.95
C GLU A 235 -2.08 28.72 5.53
N VAL A 236 -3.10 28.50 6.35
CA VAL A 236 -4.18 27.54 6.05
C VAL A 236 -5.29 28.25 5.27
N ASN A 237 -5.81 27.58 4.24
CA ASN A 237 -7.05 27.97 3.60
C ASN A 237 -8.25 27.47 4.42
N LEU A 238 -8.81 28.34 5.26
CA LEU A 238 -9.91 27.99 6.16
C LEU A 238 -11.19 27.58 5.39
N ASP A 239 -11.47 28.21 4.25
CA ASP A 239 -12.64 27.89 3.41
C ASP A 239 -12.61 26.46 2.84
N LYS A 240 -11.42 25.85 2.77
CA LYS A 240 -11.22 24.47 2.31
C LYS A 240 -10.93 23.49 3.43
N THR A 241 -11.00 23.94 4.69
CA THR A 241 -10.72 23.11 5.86
C THR A 241 -12.01 22.42 6.31
N ILE A 242 -12.04 21.09 6.20
CA ILE A 242 -13.28 20.30 6.34
C ILE A 242 -13.01 19.06 7.19
N LEU A 243 -13.90 18.77 8.15
CA LEU A 243 -13.86 17.56 8.97
C LEU A 243 -15.12 16.69 8.73
N ARG A 244 -14.91 15.51 8.14
CA ARG A 244 -15.98 14.58 7.75
C ARG A 244 -16.06 13.33 8.62
N LYS A 245 -17.27 12.95 8.98
CA LYS A 245 -17.62 11.67 9.62
C LYS A 245 -17.68 10.55 8.56
N ARG A 246 -17.58 9.29 9.00
CA ARG A 246 -17.70 8.11 8.12
C ARG A 246 -19.08 7.95 7.45
N SER A 247 -20.12 8.55 8.02
CA SER A 247 -21.46 8.60 7.40
C SER A 247 -21.53 9.59 6.24
N GLU A 248 -20.62 10.57 6.20
CA GLU A 248 -20.48 11.54 5.11
C GLU A 248 -19.40 11.06 4.14
N ARG A 249 -19.46 11.49 2.87
CA ARG A 249 -18.44 11.10 1.90
C ARG A 249 -17.06 11.64 2.32
N GLN A 250 -16.11 10.74 2.52
CA GLN A 250 -14.70 11.07 2.79
C GLN A 250 -13.90 10.88 1.51
N LEU A 251 -13.18 11.92 1.10
CA LEU A 251 -12.36 11.93 -0.11
C LEU A 251 -10.91 12.22 0.24
N VAL A 252 -10.00 11.37 -0.23
CA VAL A 252 -8.55 11.61 -0.22
C VAL A 252 -8.09 11.62 -1.65
N THR A 253 -7.56 12.76 -2.12
CA THR A 253 -7.05 12.94 -3.51
C THR A 253 -7.99 12.44 -4.62
N GLY A 254 -9.30 12.53 -4.40
CA GLY A 254 -10.33 12.09 -5.35
C GLY A 254 -10.82 10.65 -5.17
N VAL A 255 -10.21 9.88 -4.28
CA VAL A 255 -10.61 8.52 -3.89
C VAL A 255 -11.56 8.58 -2.69
N VAL A 256 -12.67 7.87 -2.77
CA VAL A 256 -13.60 7.66 -1.65
C VAL A 256 -13.00 6.61 -0.70
N VAL A 257 -12.94 6.92 0.59
CA VAL A 257 -12.22 6.10 1.59
C VAL A 257 -13.10 5.56 2.73
N ASN A 258 -14.41 5.81 2.72
CA ASN A 258 -15.32 5.48 3.84
C ASN A 258 -15.27 4.01 4.32
N ARG A 259 -15.05 3.06 3.42
CA ARG A 259 -14.98 1.61 3.73
C ARG A 259 -13.84 0.94 2.98
N LYS A 260 -13.77 1.19 1.67
CA LYS A 260 -12.75 0.70 0.75
C LYS A 260 -12.39 1.78 -0.26
N SER A 261 -11.29 1.60 -0.96
CA SER A 261 -10.93 2.45 -2.11
C SER A 261 -12.03 2.40 -3.16
N ASN A 262 -12.58 3.56 -3.51
CA ASN A 262 -13.66 3.64 -4.48
C ASN A 262 -13.63 4.98 -5.23
N VAL A 263 -14.28 5.04 -6.39
CA VAL A 263 -14.44 6.32 -7.10
C VAL A 263 -15.77 6.99 -6.73
N PRO A 264 -15.89 8.32 -6.89
CA PRO A 264 -17.17 9.01 -6.76
C PRO A 264 -18.23 8.43 -7.70
N LYS A 265 -19.48 8.28 -7.22
CA LYS A 265 -20.59 7.74 -8.03
C LYS A 265 -20.85 8.55 -9.30
N GLU A 266 -20.57 9.85 -9.25
CA GLU A 266 -20.75 10.79 -10.35
C GLU A 266 -19.82 10.45 -11.53
N LEU A 267 -18.60 9.97 -11.25
CA LEU A 267 -17.68 9.50 -12.29
C LEU A 267 -18.29 8.31 -13.04
N ILE A 268 -18.75 7.27 -12.32
CA ILE A 268 -19.36 6.08 -12.91
C ILE A 268 -20.61 6.43 -13.71
N LYS A 269 -21.47 7.32 -13.18
CA LYS A 269 -22.65 7.81 -13.91
C LYS A 269 -22.26 8.50 -15.22
N SER A 270 -21.22 9.34 -15.20
CA SER A 270 -20.74 10.03 -16.41
C SER A 270 -20.22 9.05 -17.48
N ILE A 271 -19.51 7.99 -17.06
CA ILE A 271 -19.01 6.96 -17.97
C ILE A 271 -20.17 6.18 -18.57
N ARG A 272 -21.11 5.71 -17.74
CA ARG A 272 -22.28 4.95 -18.20
C ARG A 272 -23.15 5.74 -19.18
N ALA A 273 -23.33 7.04 -18.93
CA ALA A 273 -24.08 7.92 -19.81
C ALA A 273 -23.38 8.11 -21.17
N ALA A 274 -22.06 8.30 -21.18
CA ALA A 274 -21.29 8.44 -22.41
C ALA A 274 -21.23 7.12 -23.22
N LEU A 275 -21.07 5.97 -22.55
CA LEU A 275 -21.18 4.66 -23.21
C LEU A 275 -22.57 4.43 -23.80
N TYR A 276 -23.62 4.76 -23.05
CA TYR A 276 -25.00 4.65 -23.55
C TYR A 276 -25.24 5.52 -24.78
N ALA A 277 -24.77 6.78 -24.78
CA ALA A 277 -24.89 7.66 -25.93
C ALA A 277 -24.20 7.07 -27.17
N TRP A 278 -23.01 6.48 -27.01
CA TRP A 278 -22.29 5.81 -28.10
C TRP A 278 -23.04 4.55 -28.56
N GLU A 279 -23.52 3.71 -27.65
CA GLU A 279 -24.30 2.50 -27.97
C GLU A 279 -25.56 2.80 -28.78
N GLN A 280 -26.29 3.88 -28.45
CA GLN A 280 -27.58 4.20 -29.08
C GLN A 280 -27.48 5.08 -30.33
N HIS A 281 -26.45 5.93 -30.41
CA HIS A 281 -26.39 6.98 -31.44
C HIS A 281 -25.11 6.94 -32.28
N GLY A 282 -24.18 6.01 -31.99
CA GLY A 282 -22.88 5.95 -32.65
C GLY A 282 -21.87 6.95 -32.07
N LEU A 283 -20.59 6.77 -32.44
CA LEU A 283 -19.48 7.55 -31.87
C LEU A 283 -19.58 9.04 -32.21
N GLU A 284 -19.83 9.36 -33.48
CA GLU A 284 -19.84 10.75 -33.97
C GLU A 284 -20.90 11.59 -33.25
N ALA A 285 -22.16 11.12 -33.22
CA ALA A 285 -23.25 11.84 -32.56
C ALA A 285 -23.04 11.97 -31.05
N ALA A 286 -22.52 10.92 -30.40
CA ALA A 286 -22.20 10.94 -28.98
C ALA A 286 -21.06 11.92 -28.66
N GLU A 287 -20.02 11.97 -29.50
CA GLU A 287 -18.90 12.88 -29.36
C GLU A 287 -19.33 14.33 -29.57
N ASP A 288 -20.17 14.62 -30.57
CA ASP A 288 -20.71 15.96 -30.81
C ASP A 288 -21.60 16.45 -29.66
N TYR A 289 -22.41 15.57 -29.08
CA TYR A 289 -23.17 15.90 -27.87
C TYR A 289 -22.24 16.17 -26.68
N TRP A 290 -21.24 15.31 -26.47
CA TRP A 290 -20.26 15.44 -25.40
C TRP A 290 -19.48 16.74 -25.48
N LYS A 291 -18.97 17.10 -26.66
CA LYS A 291 -18.26 18.37 -26.93
C LYS A 291 -19.14 19.59 -26.64
N ARG A 292 -20.40 19.58 -27.07
CA ARG A 292 -21.31 20.73 -26.90
C ARG A 292 -21.85 20.92 -25.48
N LYS A 293 -22.05 19.84 -24.72
CA LYS A 293 -22.83 19.87 -23.46
C LYS A 293 -22.05 19.46 -22.22
N ILE A 294 -21.02 18.63 -22.35
CA ILE A 294 -20.34 17.99 -21.22
C ILE A 294 -18.89 18.49 -21.07
N ASP A 295 -18.16 18.61 -22.17
CA ASP A 295 -16.77 19.06 -22.14
C ASP A 295 -16.67 20.56 -21.87
N LYS A 296 -16.49 20.89 -20.58
CA LYS A 296 -16.29 22.26 -20.10
C LYS A 296 -14.85 22.47 -19.63
N SER A 297 -13.93 21.66 -20.12
CA SER A 297 -12.55 21.63 -19.64
C SER A 297 -11.77 22.83 -20.18
N ASN A 298 -10.96 23.48 -19.34
CA ASN A 298 -10.07 24.55 -19.81
C ASN A 298 -8.90 23.95 -20.57
N ARG A 299 -8.56 24.56 -21.69
CA ARG A 299 -7.58 24.05 -22.65
C ARG A 299 -6.58 25.15 -22.99
N PHE A 300 -5.34 24.74 -23.17
CA PHE A 300 -4.29 25.63 -23.63
C PHE A 300 -4.31 25.79 -25.16
N ASP A 301 -4.64 24.71 -25.89
CA ASP A 301 -4.68 24.63 -27.36
C ASP A 301 -6.09 24.78 -27.96
N GLY A 302 -7.14 24.68 -27.15
CA GLY A 302 -8.53 24.87 -27.56
C GLY A 302 -9.21 23.65 -28.19
N GLU A 303 -8.46 22.59 -28.53
CA GLU A 303 -9.02 21.39 -29.16
C GLU A 303 -9.67 20.45 -28.14
N SER A 304 -10.91 20.03 -28.36
CA SER A 304 -11.56 18.99 -27.54
C SER A 304 -10.93 17.61 -27.78
N PRO A 305 -10.65 16.79 -26.75
CA PRO A 305 -10.15 15.45 -26.96
C PRO A 305 -11.29 14.62 -27.57
N GLN A 306 -10.91 13.51 -28.16
CA GLN A 306 -11.87 12.52 -28.59
C GLN A 306 -12.57 11.92 -27.37
N MET A 307 -13.91 11.83 -27.42
CA MET A 307 -14.71 11.27 -26.32
C MET A 307 -14.27 9.84 -26.02
N LYS A 308 -13.95 9.08 -27.08
CA LYS A 308 -13.36 7.73 -27.05
C LYS A 308 -12.15 7.65 -26.09
N LEU A 309 -11.16 8.53 -26.25
CA LEU A 309 -9.95 8.52 -25.44
C LEU A 309 -10.22 8.93 -23.98
N VAL A 310 -11.13 9.89 -23.76
CA VAL A 310 -11.56 10.28 -22.41
C VAL A 310 -12.24 9.12 -21.69
N LEU A 311 -13.11 8.37 -22.40
CA LEU A 311 -13.78 7.18 -21.86
C LEU A 311 -12.76 6.10 -21.47
N ARG A 312 -11.80 5.79 -22.35
CA ARG A 312 -10.70 4.86 -22.05
C ARG A 312 -9.99 5.25 -20.75
N GLY A 313 -9.49 6.48 -20.66
CA GLY A 313 -8.76 6.96 -19.48
C GLY A 313 -9.59 6.92 -18.20
N LYS A 314 -10.88 7.29 -18.26
CA LYS A 314 -11.79 7.20 -17.11
C LYS A 314 -12.01 5.76 -16.66
N ILE A 315 -12.22 4.82 -17.57
CA ILE A 315 -12.41 3.39 -17.23
C ILE A 315 -11.12 2.80 -16.66
N THR A 316 -9.96 3.10 -17.23
CA THR A 316 -8.66 2.69 -16.66
C THR A 316 -8.47 3.25 -15.25
N HIS A 317 -8.84 4.52 -15.02
CA HIS A 317 -8.78 5.11 -13.68
C HIS A 317 -9.71 4.42 -12.68
N VAL A 318 -10.91 3.99 -13.11
CA VAL A 318 -11.81 3.17 -12.28
C VAL A 318 -11.12 1.87 -11.87
N GLY A 319 -10.46 1.18 -12.79
CA GLY A 319 -9.68 -0.04 -12.49
C GLY A 319 -8.51 0.23 -11.55
N HIS A 320 -7.75 1.31 -11.77
CA HIS A 320 -6.66 1.72 -10.88
C HIS A 320 -7.13 1.96 -9.44
N VAL A 321 -8.27 2.61 -9.24
CA VAL A 321 -8.78 2.96 -7.90
C VAL A 321 -9.53 1.81 -7.23
N LYS A 322 -10.41 1.11 -7.96
CA LYS A 322 -11.29 0.08 -7.40
C LYS A 322 -10.70 -1.33 -7.47
N GLY A 323 -9.67 -1.52 -8.28
CA GLY A 323 -9.13 -2.83 -8.64
C GLY A 323 -9.59 -3.29 -10.00
N TYR A 324 -8.70 -3.96 -10.71
CA TYR A 324 -8.97 -4.51 -12.03
C TYR A 324 -9.85 -5.77 -12.01
N SER A 325 -10.04 -6.38 -10.84
CA SER A 325 -11.01 -7.46 -10.61
C SER A 325 -12.39 -6.95 -10.15
N ASP A 326 -12.59 -5.65 -9.96
CA ASP A 326 -13.89 -5.11 -9.53
C ASP A 326 -14.95 -5.27 -10.63
N GLY A 327 -16.09 -5.85 -10.29
CA GLY A 327 -17.18 -6.11 -11.24
C GLY A 327 -17.70 -4.86 -11.96
N THR A 328 -17.63 -3.67 -11.34
CA THR A 328 -17.99 -2.41 -12.01
C THR A 328 -17.00 -2.09 -13.13
N PHE A 329 -15.71 -2.24 -12.87
CA PHE A 329 -14.66 -2.01 -13.86
C PHE A 329 -14.82 -3.00 -15.02
N LEU A 330 -14.92 -4.30 -14.73
CA LEU A 330 -15.08 -5.34 -15.75
C LEU A 330 -16.33 -5.12 -16.62
N THR A 331 -17.44 -4.68 -16.01
CA THR A 331 -18.66 -4.33 -16.77
C THR A 331 -18.44 -3.16 -17.72
N LEU A 332 -17.73 -2.11 -17.29
CA LEU A 332 -17.45 -0.95 -18.14
C LEU A 332 -16.48 -1.29 -19.26
N VAL A 333 -15.49 -2.14 -18.98
CA VAL A 333 -14.52 -2.64 -19.97
C VAL A 333 -15.23 -3.41 -21.07
N LYS A 334 -16.06 -4.40 -20.72
CA LYS A 334 -16.81 -5.20 -21.69
C LYS A 334 -17.67 -4.34 -22.61
N ARG A 335 -18.36 -3.35 -22.05
CA ARG A 335 -19.16 -2.39 -22.83
C ARG A 335 -18.29 -1.58 -23.80
N LEU A 336 -17.13 -1.08 -23.34
CA LEU A 336 -16.24 -0.32 -24.20
C LEU A 336 -15.62 -1.19 -25.31
N GLN A 337 -15.18 -2.42 -25.00
CA GLN A 337 -14.63 -3.36 -25.99
C GLN A 337 -15.64 -3.70 -27.10
N ALA A 338 -16.93 -3.79 -26.77
CA ALA A 338 -17.99 -4.01 -27.76
C ALA A 338 -18.16 -2.82 -28.74
N LEU A 339 -17.75 -1.61 -28.35
CA LEU A 339 -17.87 -0.39 -29.16
C LEU A 339 -16.55 0.00 -29.83
N ASP A 340 -15.42 -0.43 -29.26
CA ASP A 340 -14.08 0.02 -29.60
C ASP A 340 -13.14 -1.17 -29.75
N SER A 341 -13.06 -1.70 -30.96
CA SER A 341 -12.22 -2.85 -31.30
C SER A 341 -10.74 -2.63 -31.02
N ASP A 342 -10.26 -1.39 -30.96
CA ASP A 342 -8.85 -1.09 -30.70
C ASP A 342 -8.54 -1.08 -29.20
N TYR A 343 -9.57 -1.06 -28.34
CA TYR A 343 -9.40 -1.01 -26.90
C TYR A 343 -9.19 -2.41 -26.34
N HIS A 344 -7.95 -2.70 -26.01
CA HIS A 344 -7.56 -3.94 -25.34
C HIS A 344 -7.00 -3.61 -23.97
N ILE A 345 -7.38 -4.42 -22.99
CA ILE A 345 -6.70 -4.45 -21.71
C ILE A 345 -5.83 -5.70 -21.70
N ASP A 346 -4.60 -5.55 -21.20
CA ASP A 346 -3.73 -6.68 -20.95
C ASP A 346 -4.19 -7.40 -19.67
N GLU A 347 -5.22 -8.23 -19.84
CA GLU A 347 -5.79 -9.06 -18.78
C GLU A 347 -4.72 -9.97 -18.18
N GLN A 348 -3.76 -10.43 -18.97
CA GLN A 348 -2.62 -11.21 -18.49
C GLN A 348 -1.70 -10.40 -17.58
N LYS A 349 -1.40 -9.14 -17.91
CA LYS A 349 -0.60 -8.26 -17.04
C LYS A 349 -1.32 -7.94 -15.74
N ILE A 350 -2.64 -7.73 -15.78
CA ILE A 350 -3.45 -7.54 -14.57
C ILE A 350 -3.41 -8.80 -13.71
N SER A 351 -3.68 -9.95 -14.32
CA SER A 351 -3.63 -11.27 -13.68
C SER A 351 -2.28 -11.50 -13.02
N ARG A 352 -1.19 -11.37 -13.79
CA ARG A 352 0.21 -11.50 -13.32
C ARG A 352 0.57 -10.50 -12.24
N THR A 353 0.00 -9.28 -12.23
CA THR A 353 0.26 -8.33 -11.15
C THR A 353 -0.39 -8.78 -9.85
N ILE A 354 -1.60 -9.36 -9.93
CA ILE A 354 -2.32 -9.88 -8.77
C ILE A 354 -1.68 -11.18 -8.28
N THR A 355 -1.30 -12.09 -9.18
CA THR A 355 -0.83 -13.46 -8.84
C THR A 355 0.68 -13.63 -8.83
N GLY A 356 1.47 -12.66 -9.33
CA GLY A 356 2.93 -12.74 -9.38
C GLY A 356 3.62 -12.71 -8.02
N GLU A 357 2.91 -12.27 -6.99
CA GLU A 357 3.26 -12.44 -5.59
C GLU A 357 1.97 -12.81 -4.85
N ILE A 358 1.99 -13.88 -4.04
CA ILE A 358 0.82 -14.37 -3.30
C ILE A 358 1.11 -14.26 -1.81
N HIS A 359 0.29 -13.54 -1.07
CA HIS A 359 0.43 -13.39 0.38
C HIS A 359 -0.31 -14.50 1.09
N ILE A 360 0.41 -15.25 1.93
CA ILE A 360 -0.14 -16.36 2.71
C ILE A 360 -0.19 -15.98 4.18
N TYR A 361 -1.35 -16.19 4.81
CA TYR A 361 -1.52 -16.13 6.26
C TYR A 361 -1.95 -17.51 6.78
N THR A 362 -1.32 -17.97 7.85
CA THR A 362 -1.63 -19.25 8.52
C THR A 362 -2.08 -18.99 9.96
N GLU A 363 -2.58 -20.02 10.65
CA GLU A 363 -3.06 -19.87 12.03
C GLU A 363 -1.92 -19.59 13.01
N GLY A 364 -0.76 -20.20 12.77
CA GLY A 364 0.44 -20.05 13.58
C GLY A 364 1.73 -19.86 12.78
N VAL A 365 2.77 -19.38 13.49
CA VAL A 365 4.14 -19.26 12.95
C VAL A 365 4.79 -20.63 12.70
N THR A 366 4.35 -21.67 13.40
CA THR A 366 4.72 -23.07 13.17
C THR A 366 4.27 -23.53 11.80
N ASP A 367 3.06 -23.17 11.41
CA ASP A 367 2.44 -23.63 10.18
C ASP A 367 3.15 -23.04 8.97
N THR A 368 3.49 -21.76 9.07
CA THR A 368 4.33 -21.05 8.11
C THR A 368 5.65 -21.79 7.87
N LYS A 369 6.31 -22.29 8.92
CA LYS A 369 7.56 -23.05 8.79
C LYS A 369 7.37 -24.34 8.01
N HIS A 370 6.31 -25.11 8.30
CA HIS A 370 6.01 -26.35 7.57
C HIS A 370 5.72 -26.08 6.10
N PHE A 371 4.87 -25.10 5.76
CA PHE A 371 4.59 -24.74 4.37
C PHE A 371 5.84 -24.23 3.64
N GLN A 372 6.70 -23.44 4.30
CA GLN A 372 7.95 -22.98 3.70
C GLN A 372 8.90 -24.15 3.42
N ALA A 373 9.01 -25.12 4.33
CA ALA A 373 9.82 -26.32 4.13
C ALA A 373 9.30 -27.17 2.97
N ALA A 374 7.99 -27.43 2.93
CA ALA A 374 7.33 -28.17 1.87
C ALA A 374 7.49 -27.49 0.50
N LEU A 375 7.27 -26.18 0.42
CA LEU A 375 7.46 -25.42 -0.82
C LEU A 375 8.89 -25.53 -1.33
N ARG A 376 9.90 -25.38 -0.45
CA ARG A 376 11.31 -25.55 -0.82
C ARG A 376 11.59 -26.96 -1.35
N ALA A 377 11.01 -27.98 -0.74
CA ALA A 377 11.19 -29.36 -1.18
C ALA A 377 10.59 -29.59 -2.58
N PHE A 378 9.35 -29.15 -2.81
CA PHE A 378 8.70 -29.24 -4.13
C PHE A 378 9.42 -28.43 -5.21
N GLN A 379 9.87 -27.22 -4.89
CA GLN A 379 10.59 -26.38 -5.86
C GLN A 379 11.93 -27.00 -6.26
N ARG A 380 12.61 -27.74 -5.36
CA ARG A 380 13.82 -28.52 -5.71
C ARG A 380 13.50 -29.68 -6.65
N SER A 381 12.32 -30.28 -6.58
CA SER A 381 11.87 -31.30 -7.54
C SER A 381 11.28 -30.72 -8.84
N GLY A 382 11.32 -29.39 -9.02
CA GLY A 382 10.78 -28.70 -10.20
C GLY A 382 9.28 -28.41 -10.13
N GLU A 383 8.63 -28.77 -9.03
CA GLU A 383 7.19 -28.61 -8.83
C GLU A 383 6.87 -27.25 -8.20
N PHE A 384 5.75 -26.65 -8.60
CA PHE A 384 5.33 -25.32 -8.12
C PHE A 384 6.40 -24.22 -8.27
N ALA A 385 7.33 -24.35 -9.23
CA ALA A 385 8.43 -23.40 -9.43
C ALA A 385 7.96 -21.96 -9.73
N GLY A 386 6.76 -21.80 -10.29
CA GLY A 386 6.15 -20.49 -10.57
C GLY A 386 5.47 -19.83 -9.37
N LEU A 387 5.33 -20.51 -8.22
CA LEU A 387 4.70 -19.93 -7.04
C LEU A 387 5.70 -19.04 -6.27
N ASN A 388 5.38 -17.74 -6.20
CA ASN A 388 6.05 -16.79 -5.34
C ASN A 388 5.18 -16.49 -4.11
N LEU A 389 5.36 -17.28 -3.04
CA LEU A 389 4.57 -17.16 -1.81
C LEU A 389 5.30 -16.33 -0.74
N ILE A 390 4.64 -15.29 -0.25
CA ILE A 390 5.12 -14.44 0.84
C ILE A 390 4.29 -14.71 2.09
N PHE A 391 4.89 -15.40 3.05
CA PHE A 391 4.24 -15.70 4.32
C PHE A 391 4.26 -14.48 5.26
N ARG A 392 3.09 -14.10 5.74
CA ARG A 392 2.87 -12.94 6.61
C ARG A 392 2.36 -13.42 7.96
N ASN A 393 2.93 -12.87 9.03
CA ASN A 393 2.48 -13.20 10.38
C ASN A 393 1.32 -12.29 10.80
N SER A 394 0.25 -12.89 11.32
CA SER A 394 -0.82 -12.17 12.00
C SER A 394 -0.35 -11.73 13.40
N LYS A 395 -0.97 -10.68 13.95
CA LYS A 395 -0.76 -10.28 15.36
C LYS A 395 -1.47 -11.20 16.36
N LYS A 396 -2.52 -11.90 15.91
CA LYS A 396 -3.35 -12.80 16.70
C LYS A 396 -3.27 -14.19 16.10
N THR A 397 -2.89 -15.18 16.89
CA THR A 397 -2.72 -16.58 16.48
C THR A 397 -4.01 -17.39 16.63
N GLY A 398 -4.07 -18.52 15.93
CA GLY A 398 -5.18 -19.47 15.92
C GLY A 398 -6.28 -19.13 14.91
N SER A 399 -7.12 -20.14 14.64
CA SER A 399 -8.27 -20.11 13.72
C SER A 399 -9.13 -18.84 13.83
N SER A 400 -9.57 -18.48 15.05
CA SER A 400 -10.40 -17.29 15.30
C SER A 400 -9.67 -15.97 14.98
N GLY A 401 -8.37 -15.89 15.28
CA GLY A 401 -7.52 -14.74 14.98
C GLY A 401 -7.32 -14.57 13.48
N LEU A 402 -7.08 -15.67 12.77
CA LEU A 402 -6.93 -15.70 11.32
C LEU A 402 -8.25 -15.37 10.61
N LYS A 403 -9.39 -15.87 11.10
CA LYS A 403 -10.72 -15.53 10.59
C LYS A 403 -10.98 -14.04 10.66
N ALA A 404 -10.78 -13.43 11.83
CA ALA A 404 -10.96 -11.99 11.99
C ALA A 404 -10.00 -11.19 11.08
N LEU A 405 -8.77 -11.67 10.87
CA LEU A 405 -7.85 -11.06 9.91
C LEU A 405 -8.38 -11.17 8.47
N CYS A 406 -8.85 -12.35 8.07
CA CYS A 406 -9.44 -12.60 6.76
C CYS A 406 -10.58 -11.61 6.50
N GLU A 407 -11.55 -11.51 7.40
CA GLU A 407 -12.69 -10.57 7.31
C GLU A 407 -12.22 -9.12 7.15
N ASN A 408 -11.22 -8.69 7.92
CA ASN A 408 -10.64 -7.35 7.81
C ASN A 408 -9.94 -7.11 6.46
N LEU A 409 -9.21 -8.09 5.94
CA LEU A 409 -8.55 -7.99 4.64
C LEU A 409 -9.59 -7.85 3.52
N CYS A 410 -10.72 -8.54 3.64
CA CYS A 410 -11.83 -8.48 2.68
C CYS A 410 -12.52 -7.12 2.63
N GLU A 411 -12.35 -6.26 3.63
CA GLU A 411 -12.91 -4.90 3.59
C GLU A 411 -12.21 -4.01 2.54
N THR A 412 -10.99 -4.36 2.11
CA THR A 412 -10.19 -3.53 1.19
C THR A 412 -9.60 -4.38 0.07
N LEU A 413 -9.54 -3.81 -1.14
CA LEU A 413 -8.87 -4.49 -2.26
C LEU A 413 -7.40 -4.72 -1.92
N GLN A 414 -6.97 -5.98 -1.96
CA GLN A 414 -5.57 -6.34 -1.82
C GLN A 414 -4.85 -6.20 -3.17
N ARG A 415 -3.66 -5.61 -3.15
CA ARG A 415 -2.82 -5.45 -4.35
C ARG A 415 -2.40 -6.81 -4.93
N HIS A 416 -2.16 -7.77 -4.05
CA HIS A 416 -1.72 -9.13 -4.35
C HIS A 416 -2.80 -10.13 -3.93
N LEU A 417 -2.84 -11.27 -4.60
CA LEU A 417 -3.67 -12.40 -4.19
C LEU A 417 -3.29 -12.78 -2.75
N THR A 418 -4.29 -12.81 -1.87
CA THR A 418 -4.11 -13.07 -0.45
C THR A 418 -4.90 -14.31 -0.07
N ILE A 419 -4.26 -15.30 0.55
CA ILE A 419 -4.89 -16.56 0.95
C ILE A 419 -4.66 -16.80 2.43
N CYS A 420 -5.75 -16.95 3.18
CA CYS A 420 -5.76 -17.38 4.57
C CYS A 420 -5.96 -18.90 4.64
N ILE A 421 -4.94 -19.64 5.11
CA ILE A 421 -4.97 -21.10 5.20
C ILE A 421 -5.34 -21.51 6.62
N PHE A 422 -6.40 -22.30 6.74
CA PHE A 422 -6.94 -22.82 8.00
C PHE A 422 -6.73 -24.32 8.09
N ASP A 423 -6.52 -24.79 9.31
CA ASP A 423 -6.50 -26.21 9.62
C ASP A 423 -7.93 -26.79 9.47
N ARG A 424 -8.02 -28.12 9.34
CA ARG A 424 -9.28 -28.85 9.24
C ARG A 424 -9.65 -29.46 10.59
N ASP A 425 -9.40 -28.77 11.69
CA ASP A 425 -9.62 -29.26 13.05
C ASP A 425 -10.91 -28.73 13.70
N GLU A 426 -11.41 -27.57 13.23
CA GLU A 426 -12.63 -26.93 13.73
C GLU A 426 -13.78 -26.93 12.71
N ARG A 427 -14.81 -27.75 12.93
CA ARG A 427 -16.01 -27.81 12.05
C ARG A 427 -16.66 -26.44 11.74
N PRO A 428 -16.82 -25.52 12.71
CA PRO A 428 -17.37 -24.19 12.40
C PRO A 428 -16.51 -23.42 11.39
N ILE A 429 -15.18 -23.45 11.55
CA ILE A 429 -14.23 -22.78 10.66
C ILE A 429 -14.29 -23.41 9.26
N ILE A 430 -14.32 -24.74 9.18
CA ILE A 430 -14.46 -25.46 7.91
C ILE A 430 -15.73 -25.01 7.18
N ASN A 431 -16.87 -25.00 7.87
CA ASN A 431 -18.16 -24.64 7.26
C ASN A 431 -18.22 -23.17 6.81
N GLU A 432 -17.60 -22.26 7.56
CA GLU A 432 -17.65 -20.82 7.27
C GLU A 432 -16.61 -20.39 6.23
N MET A 433 -15.44 -21.03 6.23
CA MET A 433 -14.28 -20.62 5.43
C MET A 433 -14.02 -21.52 4.20
N SER A 434 -14.76 -22.61 4.01
CA SER A 434 -14.80 -23.36 2.75
C SER A 434 -15.90 -22.85 1.80
N GLY A 435 -15.83 -23.23 0.53
CA GLY A 435 -16.84 -22.94 -0.48
C GLY A 435 -17.46 -24.23 -1.03
N SER A 436 -18.68 -24.19 -1.55
CA SER A 436 -19.24 -25.37 -2.22
C SER A 436 -18.83 -25.40 -3.70
N PRO A 437 -18.22 -26.47 -4.25
CA PRO A 437 -17.78 -27.73 -3.64
C PRO A 437 -16.25 -27.80 -3.34
N GLY A 438 -15.57 -26.66 -3.20
CA GLY A 438 -14.10 -26.60 -3.06
C GLY A 438 -13.59 -26.44 -1.61
N ASN A 439 -12.36 -26.87 -1.33
CA ASN A 439 -11.71 -26.59 -0.05
C ASN A 439 -11.35 -25.11 0.15
N TYR A 440 -11.81 -24.19 -0.71
CA TYR A 440 -11.56 -22.75 -0.61
C TYR A 440 -12.80 -21.92 -0.91
N ARG A 441 -12.78 -20.67 -0.44
CA ARG A 441 -13.84 -19.67 -0.66
C ARG A 441 -13.25 -18.35 -1.16
N ASP A 442 -13.87 -17.77 -2.19
CA ASP A 442 -13.59 -16.42 -2.64
C ASP A 442 -14.36 -15.41 -1.77
N HIS A 443 -13.65 -14.51 -1.09
CA HIS A 443 -14.23 -13.44 -0.28
C HIS A 443 -14.22 -12.09 -0.98
N THR A 444 -13.90 -12.06 -2.27
CA THR A 444 -13.68 -10.89 -3.11
C THR A 444 -12.44 -10.09 -2.71
N ASN A 445 -12.18 -8.97 -3.41
CA ASN A 445 -11.07 -8.06 -3.10
C ASN A 445 -9.68 -8.73 -3.10
N ASN A 446 -9.51 -9.78 -3.91
CA ASN A 446 -8.33 -10.63 -4.01
C ASN A 446 -7.99 -11.43 -2.72
N VAL A 447 -9.00 -11.70 -1.88
CA VAL A 447 -8.84 -12.47 -0.64
C VAL A 447 -9.58 -13.80 -0.73
N PHE A 448 -8.90 -14.88 -0.41
CA PHE A 448 -9.45 -16.23 -0.34
C PHE A 448 -9.18 -16.85 1.03
N SER A 449 -10.06 -17.74 1.46
CA SER A 449 -9.74 -18.70 2.51
C SER A 449 -9.61 -20.10 1.93
N LEU A 450 -8.68 -20.89 2.46
CA LEU A 450 -8.38 -22.24 2.04
C LEU A 450 -8.32 -23.13 3.28
N ILE A 451 -9.14 -24.16 3.33
CA ILE A 451 -9.04 -25.24 4.32
C ILE A 451 -8.01 -26.24 3.80
N ILE A 452 -7.11 -26.71 4.68
CA ILE A 452 -6.17 -27.76 4.32
C ILE A 452 -6.92 -28.99 3.79
N PRO A 453 -6.62 -29.46 2.57
CA PRO A 453 -7.19 -30.68 2.02
C PRO A 453 -6.67 -31.90 2.77
N THR A 454 -7.51 -32.93 2.86
CA THR A 454 -7.14 -34.18 3.51
C THR A 454 -6.16 -34.94 2.60
N PRO A 455 -4.98 -35.36 3.10
CA PRO A 455 -4.05 -36.19 2.33
C PRO A 455 -4.67 -37.52 1.92
N GLU A 456 -4.20 -38.12 0.82
CA GLU A 456 -4.68 -39.42 0.33
C GLU A 456 -4.51 -40.56 1.34
N PHE A 457 -3.53 -40.44 2.25
CA PHE A 457 -3.27 -41.43 3.32
C PHE A 457 -4.06 -41.18 4.62
N ARG A 458 -5.02 -40.26 4.62
CA ARG A 458 -5.93 -39.97 5.75
C ARG A 458 -7.39 -40.17 5.32
N ASP A 459 -8.29 -40.45 6.28
CA ASP A 459 -9.70 -40.58 5.95
C ASP A 459 -10.30 -39.20 5.64
N PRO A 460 -11.04 -39.02 4.52
CA PRO A 460 -11.65 -37.74 4.18
C PRO A 460 -12.54 -37.11 5.25
N SER A 461 -13.07 -37.92 6.18
CA SER A 461 -13.91 -37.48 7.30
C SER A 461 -13.11 -37.04 8.54
N ASP A 462 -11.79 -37.25 8.56
CA ASP A 462 -10.93 -36.88 9.67
C ASP A 462 -10.83 -35.36 9.85
N LEU A 463 -10.81 -34.95 11.11
CA LEU A 463 -10.34 -33.64 11.48
C LEU A 463 -8.80 -33.69 11.52
N ILE A 464 -8.15 -32.75 10.82
CA ILE A 464 -6.69 -32.72 10.72
C ILE A 464 -6.15 -31.32 10.97
N CYS A 465 -5.06 -31.25 11.72
CA CYS A 465 -4.18 -30.08 11.82
C CYS A 465 -2.95 -30.27 10.92
N ILE A 466 -2.13 -29.23 10.76
CA ILE A 466 -0.99 -29.26 9.83
C ILE A 466 -0.01 -30.41 10.04
N GLU A 467 0.20 -30.88 11.28
CA GLU A 467 1.10 -32.01 11.55
C GLU A 467 0.59 -33.34 10.96
N HIS A 468 -0.72 -33.50 10.75
CA HIS A 468 -1.29 -34.71 10.11
C HIS A 468 -1.02 -34.78 8.61
N LEU A 469 -0.43 -33.73 8.01
CA LEU A 469 0.09 -33.76 6.64
C LEU A 469 1.40 -34.56 6.52
N TYR A 470 1.98 -34.96 7.65
CA TYR A 470 3.05 -35.96 7.69
C TYR A 470 2.46 -37.35 7.96
N GLN A 471 3.18 -38.38 7.51
CA GLN A 471 2.81 -39.75 7.81
C GLN A 471 3.06 -40.06 9.30
N ASP A 472 2.31 -41.00 9.88
CA ASP A 472 2.45 -41.35 11.31
C ASP A 472 3.86 -41.79 11.67
N ALA A 473 4.56 -42.49 10.76
CA ALA A 473 5.96 -42.89 10.97
C ALA A 473 6.88 -41.69 11.27
N GLN A 474 6.59 -40.53 10.69
CA GLN A 474 7.33 -39.29 10.92
C GLN A 474 6.88 -38.58 12.19
N ILE A 475 5.57 -38.47 12.42
CA ILE A 475 5.02 -37.85 13.63
C ILE A 475 5.56 -38.56 14.88
N TYR A 476 5.67 -39.90 14.81
CA TYR A 476 6.12 -40.73 15.93
C TYR A 476 7.63 -40.91 16.02
N THR A 477 8.41 -40.25 15.15
CA THR A 477 9.87 -40.32 15.22
C THR A 477 10.38 -39.55 16.45
N PRO A 478 11.13 -40.18 17.37
CA PRO A 478 11.69 -39.51 18.53
C PRO A 478 12.90 -38.65 18.16
N ASP A 479 13.04 -37.50 18.82
CA ASP A 479 14.20 -36.64 18.75
C ASP A 479 15.41 -37.21 19.52
N SER A 480 16.53 -36.49 19.50
CA SER A 480 17.74 -36.89 20.22
C SER A 480 17.58 -37.00 21.74
N GLN A 481 16.47 -36.51 22.31
CA GLN A 481 16.11 -36.60 23.72
C GLN A 481 15.01 -37.64 23.97
N GLY A 482 14.65 -38.44 22.96
CA GLY A 482 13.60 -39.46 23.05
C GLY A 482 12.18 -38.90 23.00
N ARG A 483 12.00 -37.61 22.66
CA ARG A 483 10.68 -36.97 22.63
C ARG A 483 10.06 -37.06 21.24
N ARG A 484 8.76 -37.28 21.16
CA ARG A 484 7.99 -37.30 19.90
C ARG A 484 6.66 -36.59 20.04
N LEU A 485 5.99 -36.33 18.92
CA LEU A 485 4.60 -35.92 18.93
C LEU A 485 3.70 -37.12 19.21
N TYR A 486 2.56 -36.87 19.85
CA TYR A 486 1.57 -37.89 20.14
C TYR A 486 0.21 -37.50 19.57
N SER A 487 -0.50 -38.44 18.96
CA SER A 487 -1.89 -38.24 18.55
C SER A 487 -2.82 -38.35 19.76
N LYS A 488 -3.90 -37.58 19.74
CA LYS A 488 -5.00 -37.69 20.71
C LYS A 488 -5.55 -39.11 20.79
N ASP A 489 -5.58 -39.82 19.67
CA ASP A 489 -6.13 -41.17 19.59
C ASP A 489 -5.23 -42.23 20.25
N GLU A 490 -4.00 -41.89 20.64
CA GLU A 490 -3.13 -42.78 21.43
C GLU A 490 -3.59 -42.89 22.90
N PHE A 491 -4.47 -41.99 23.36
CA PHE A 491 -4.94 -41.92 24.73
C PHE A 491 -6.44 -42.23 24.83
N ASP A 492 -6.84 -42.81 25.96
CA ASP A 492 -8.25 -43.02 26.30
C ASP A 492 -8.90 -41.75 26.91
N SER A 493 -10.18 -41.85 27.28
CA SER A 493 -10.92 -40.76 27.91
C SER A 493 -10.38 -40.33 29.28
N LEU A 494 -9.58 -41.18 29.94
CA LEU A 494 -8.95 -40.90 31.23
C LEU A 494 -7.55 -40.28 31.06
N GLY A 495 -7.03 -40.22 29.83
CA GLY A 495 -5.70 -39.71 29.52
C GLY A 495 -4.60 -40.78 29.65
N CYS A 496 -4.96 -42.05 29.80
CA CYS A 496 -4.00 -43.15 29.80
C CYS A 496 -3.67 -43.56 28.37
N HIS A 497 -2.40 -43.81 28.07
CA HIS A 497 -2.00 -44.29 26.76
C HIS A 497 -2.46 -45.74 26.57
N LYS A 498 -3.05 -46.03 25.41
CA LYS A 498 -3.72 -47.32 25.14
C LYS A 498 -2.77 -48.53 25.23
N ASP A 499 -1.55 -48.37 24.73
CA ASP A 499 -0.56 -49.46 24.68
C ASP A 499 0.58 -49.36 25.71
N ASN A 500 0.72 -48.22 26.40
CA ASN A 500 1.83 -47.98 27.33
C ASN A 500 1.31 -47.46 28.68
N PRO A 501 1.14 -48.32 29.69
CA PRO A 501 0.55 -47.91 30.97
C PRO A 501 1.43 -46.94 31.77
N GLN A 502 2.69 -46.72 31.36
CA GLN A 502 3.58 -45.74 31.98
C GLN A 502 3.38 -44.32 31.43
N LEU A 503 2.57 -44.14 30.38
CA LEU A 503 2.33 -42.84 29.76
C LEU A 503 0.95 -42.31 30.10
N PHE A 504 0.92 -41.07 30.56
CA PHE A 504 -0.30 -40.36 30.92
C PHE A 504 -0.28 -38.96 30.31
N CYS A 505 -1.29 -38.62 29.53
CA CYS A 505 -1.50 -37.27 29.05
C CYS A 505 -2.41 -36.50 30.00
N ARG A 506 -1.91 -35.38 30.54
CA ARG A 506 -2.77 -34.47 31.29
C ARG A 506 -3.67 -33.74 30.28
N VAL A 507 -4.96 -33.97 30.40
CA VAL A 507 -5.95 -33.72 29.34
C VAL A 507 -5.87 -32.31 28.73
N SER A 508 -5.55 -32.24 27.44
CA SER A 508 -5.91 -31.12 26.56
C SER A 508 -7.05 -31.58 25.65
N LYS A 509 -8.30 -31.15 25.91
CA LYS A 509 -9.47 -31.66 25.17
C LYS A 509 -9.55 -31.18 23.72
N GLN A 510 -8.78 -30.15 23.34
CA GLN A 510 -8.95 -29.40 22.10
C GLN A 510 -7.94 -29.76 21.01
N SER A 511 -6.71 -30.15 21.34
CA SER A 511 -5.67 -30.44 20.34
C SER A 511 -5.79 -31.84 19.77
N LEU A 512 -5.57 -32.00 18.46
CA LEU A 512 -5.49 -33.31 17.80
C LEU A 512 -4.12 -33.99 17.98
N ILE A 513 -3.05 -33.18 18.04
CA ILE A 513 -1.68 -33.61 18.37
C ILE A 513 -1.27 -32.98 19.70
N TYR A 514 -0.75 -33.81 20.59
CA TYR A 514 -0.18 -33.41 21.88
C TYR A 514 1.33 -33.22 21.77
N ASP A 515 1.78 -32.04 22.21
CA ASP A 515 3.17 -31.59 22.16
C ASP A 515 3.70 -31.13 23.52
N ASP A 516 2.84 -31.20 24.54
CA ASP A 516 3.16 -30.99 25.95
C ASP A 516 2.27 -31.89 26.82
N GLN A 517 2.64 -32.04 28.09
CA GLN A 517 1.88 -32.75 29.12
C GLN A 517 1.65 -34.25 28.88
N VAL A 518 2.44 -34.90 28.03
CA VAL A 518 2.55 -36.36 27.97
C VAL A 518 3.62 -36.80 28.97
N ILE A 519 3.18 -37.30 30.11
CA ILE A 519 4.02 -37.58 31.27
C ILE A 519 4.37 -39.06 31.31
N ASN A 520 5.66 -39.36 31.40
CA ASN A 520 6.11 -40.67 31.85
C ASN A 520 5.94 -40.75 33.37
N LEU A 521 5.10 -41.67 33.86
CA LEU A 521 4.74 -41.81 35.27
C LEU A 521 5.92 -42.25 36.16
N GLN A 522 6.85 -43.02 35.61
CA GLN A 522 8.06 -43.46 36.31
C GLN A 522 9.04 -42.31 36.50
N GLU A 523 9.31 -41.55 35.44
CA GLU A 523 10.28 -40.45 35.45
C GLU A 523 9.70 -39.12 35.94
N LYS A 524 8.36 -39.00 35.95
CA LYS A 524 7.59 -37.78 36.25
C LYS A 524 7.98 -36.60 35.35
N LYS A 525 8.28 -36.87 34.08
CA LYS A 525 8.73 -35.88 33.08
C LYS A 525 7.82 -35.86 31.86
N ASN A 526 7.68 -34.67 31.26
CA ASN A 526 7.08 -34.54 29.93
C ASN A 526 8.04 -35.15 28.88
N ILE A 527 7.50 -36.01 28.03
CA ILE A 527 8.21 -36.67 26.93
C ILE A 527 7.65 -36.30 25.54
N ALA A 528 6.68 -35.38 25.48
CA ALA A 528 6.20 -34.84 24.22
C ALA A 528 7.23 -33.88 23.61
N LEU A 529 7.35 -33.93 22.29
CA LEU A 529 8.13 -32.99 21.50
C LEU A 529 7.29 -31.73 21.26
N PRO A 530 7.72 -30.53 21.68
CA PRO A 530 6.99 -29.30 21.41
C PRO A 530 6.80 -29.04 19.90
N LYS A 531 5.61 -28.59 19.48
CA LYS A 531 5.31 -28.31 18.05
C LYS A 531 6.27 -27.32 17.42
N ASN A 532 6.68 -26.30 18.18
CA ASN A 532 7.65 -25.31 17.72
C ASN A 532 9.01 -25.94 17.38
N LYS A 533 9.47 -26.89 18.21
CA LYS A 533 10.71 -27.66 18.02
C LYS A 533 10.59 -28.59 16.82
N PHE A 534 9.46 -29.29 16.68
CA PHE A 534 9.18 -30.11 15.50
C PHE A 534 9.23 -29.27 14.23
N ALA A 535 8.51 -28.14 14.19
CA ALA A 535 8.54 -27.21 13.06
C ALA A 535 9.95 -26.67 12.75
N ASP A 536 10.77 -26.41 13.78
CA ASP A 536 12.17 -26.02 13.61
C ASP A 536 13.04 -27.13 13.00
N TYR A 537 12.85 -28.39 13.40
CA TYR A 537 13.56 -29.50 12.79
C TYR A 537 13.22 -29.62 11.29
N ILE A 538 11.93 -29.61 10.96
CA ILE A 538 11.45 -29.68 9.57
C ILE A 538 11.99 -28.51 8.74
N PHE A 539 11.88 -27.28 9.25
CA PHE A 539 12.25 -26.08 8.51
C PHE A 539 13.75 -25.99 8.21
N ASN A 540 14.58 -26.42 9.17
CA ASN A 540 16.03 -26.42 9.03
C ASN A 540 16.56 -27.71 8.38
N GLY A 541 15.72 -28.72 8.14
CA GLY A 541 16.16 -30.04 7.64
C GLY A 541 17.11 -30.75 8.61
N ALA A 542 16.90 -30.57 9.91
CA ALA A 542 17.80 -31.08 10.95
C ALA A 542 17.40 -32.50 11.40
N PRO A 543 18.38 -33.38 11.72
CA PRO A 543 18.09 -34.71 12.27
C PRO A 543 17.22 -34.65 13.53
N PRO A 544 16.28 -35.60 13.73
CA PRO A 544 16.04 -36.80 12.91
C PRO A 544 15.17 -36.57 11.66
N PHE A 545 14.72 -35.33 11.43
CA PHE A 545 13.75 -34.99 10.38
C PHE A 545 14.41 -34.37 9.13
N SER A 546 15.56 -34.91 8.72
CA SER A 546 16.29 -34.43 7.54
C SER A 546 15.69 -34.91 6.22
N ASN A 547 15.03 -36.07 6.22
CA ASN A 547 14.38 -36.67 5.04
C ASN A 547 12.89 -36.89 5.32
N VAL A 548 12.11 -35.83 5.15
CA VAL A 548 10.67 -35.83 5.42
C VAL A 548 9.90 -35.88 4.12
N ASP A 549 8.82 -36.65 4.12
CA ASP A 549 7.85 -36.73 3.04
C ASP A 549 6.87 -35.57 3.16
N PHE A 550 6.84 -34.72 2.14
CA PHE A 550 5.92 -33.58 2.06
C PHE A 550 4.69 -33.87 1.19
N SER A 551 4.47 -35.12 0.75
CA SER A 551 3.36 -35.51 -0.13
C SER A 551 1.99 -35.00 0.34
N GLY A 552 1.72 -34.99 1.65
CA GLY A 552 0.47 -34.48 2.22
C GLY A 552 0.22 -32.98 1.98
N PHE A 553 1.27 -32.18 1.73
CA PHE A 553 1.13 -30.74 1.44
C PHE A 553 0.75 -30.43 -0.02
N ARG A 554 0.92 -31.41 -0.91
CA ARG A 554 0.71 -31.26 -2.36
C ARG A 554 -0.70 -30.79 -2.70
N GLY A 555 -1.71 -31.30 -2.00
CA GLY A 555 -3.10 -30.90 -2.17
C GLY A 555 -3.29 -29.39 -1.96
N THR A 556 -2.69 -28.85 -0.90
CA THR A 556 -2.79 -27.41 -0.56
C THR A 556 -2.17 -26.55 -1.64
N PHE A 557 -0.95 -26.87 -2.09
CA PHE A 557 -0.29 -26.12 -3.16
C PHE A 557 -1.02 -26.21 -4.50
N THR A 558 -1.61 -27.36 -4.81
CA THR A 558 -2.45 -27.53 -6.01
C THR A 558 -3.67 -26.60 -5.96
N GLN A 559 -4.32 -26.46 -4.80
CA GLN A 559 -5.42 -25.51 -4.61
C GLN A 559 -4.95 -24.06 -4.74
N ILE A 560 -3.77 -23.71 -4.20
CA ILE A 560 -3.19 -22.36 -4.37
C ILE A 560 -2.98 -22.03 -5.86
N VAL A 561 -2.47 -22.99 -6.64
CA VAL A 561 -2.34 -22.83 -8.11
C VAL A 561 -3.70 -22.67 -8.77
N ALA A 562 -4.70 -23.46 -8.38
CA ALA A 562 -6.05 -23.36 -8.94
C ALA A 562 -6.70 -22.00 -8.64
N ILE A 563 -6.53 -21.47 -7.43
CA ILE A 563 -6.99 -20.13 -7.03
C ILE A 563 -6.28 -19.07 -7.89
N ALA A 564 -4.96 -19.14 -8.03
CA ALA A 564 -4.21 -18.19 -8.85
C ALA A 564 -4.65 -18.24 -10.33
N ALA A 565 -4.88 -19.44 -10.88
CA ALA A 565 -5.33 -19.63 -12.25
C ALA A 565 -6.73 -19.07 -12.52
N SER A 566 -7.57 -18.85 -11.49
CA SER A 566 -8.88 -18.21 -11.65
C SER A 566 -8.80 -16.78 -12.17
N TYR A 567 -7.65 -16.11 -11.99
CA TYR A 567 -7.39 -14.76 -12.51
C TYR A 567 -6.89 -14.75 -13.95
N SER A 568 -6.57 -15.91 -14.53
CA SER A 568 -5.99 -16.02 -15.88
C SER A 568 -7.02 -16.46 -16.93
N ARG A 569 -8.33 -16.41 -16.59
CA ARG A 569 -9.44 -16.82 -17.45
C ARG A 569 -10.14 -15.66 -18.15
#